data_AF-A0A2Z3GXQ4-F1
#
_entry.id   AF-A0A2Z3GXQ4-F1
#
_cell.length_a   1.000
_cell.length_b   1.000
_cell.length_c   1.000
_cell.angle_alpha   90.00
_cell.angle_beta   90.00
_cell.angle_gamma   90.00
#
_symmetry.space_group_name_H-M   'P 1'
#
loop_
_entity.id
_entity.type
_entity.pdbx_description
1 polymer ?
#
loop_
_entity_poly.entity_id
_entity_poly.type
_entity_poly.pdbx_seq_one_letter_code
_entity_poly.pdbx_strand_id
1 'polypeptide(L)'
;MAGLPAPGARCHAGRIVHLAGRHWWSGREPIDLVASRAGAGLAAKKKSVHAAERDTQRVVALRRAFVEAVQAEDFTCLKFVDETSTNLTYCRRYARAEGGQRAHQATPLHGGPNVTLVAALTPTGLQAAMTLSGAVNGDVFAAYLDQVLGPTLVPGDVVVLDNLPAHKVAGLAQLVEARGARLLYLPPYSPDFNPIELAFSKLKTWLRRAQARTREALEGVIQTATEWISEQDARNWFDHCGYHVQ
;
A
#
# COMPACT_ATOMS: atom_id res chain seq x y z
N MET A 1 23.28 66.13 2.42
CA MET A 1 23.74 66.08 3.83
C MET A 1 22.54 65.80 4.71
N ALA A 2 22.67 64.80 5.61
CA ALA A 2 21.92 64.50 6.85
C ALA A 2 20.38 64.66 6.86
N GLY A 3 19.53 63.74 7.34
CA GLY A 3 19.69 62.53 8.14
C GLY A 3 18.28 62.12 8.64
N LEU A 4 18.05 60.80 8.72
CA LEU A 4 16.86 60.08 9.20
C LEU A 4 16.61 60.29 10.73
N PRO A 5 15.40 60.01 11.32
CA PRO A 5 14.85 58.65 11.36
C PRO A 5 13.32 58.44 11.37
N ALA A 6 12.97 57.15 11.19
CA ALA A 6 11.66 56.53 11.11
C ALA A 6 10.92 56.39 12.46
N PRO A 7 9.60 56.11 12.45
CA PRO A 7 8.91 55.51 13.59
C PRO A 7 8.69 54.00 13.41
N GLY A 8 9.43 53.21 14.20
CA GLY A 8 8.88 52.24 15.16
C GLY A 8 8.07 51.03 14.66
N ALA A 9 8.74 49.88 14.59
CA ALA A 9 8.13 48.56 14.67
C ALA A 9 7.28 48.41 15.96
N ARG A 10 6.06 47.86 15.83
CA ARG A 10 5.29 47.37 16.98
C ARG A 10 5.50 45.87 17.13
N CYS A 11 6.37 45.52 18.06
CA CYS A 11 6.42 44.21 18.69
C CYS A 11 5.20 44.04 19.60
N HIS A 12 4.42 42.98 19.43
CA HIS A 12 3.54 42.49 20.49
C HIS A 12 4.19 41.27 21.13
N ALA A 13 4.96 41.54 22.18
CA ALA A 13 5.34 40.56 23.18
C ALA A 13 4.26 40.50 24.26
N GLY A 14 3.94 39.27 24.70
CA GLY A 14 3.46 39.01 26.06
C GLY A 14 1.96 39.00 26.30
N ARG A 15 1.37 37.80 26.31
CA ARG A 15 0.70 37.28 27.51
C ARG A 15 0.50 35.77 27.41
N ILE A 16 1.47 35.04 27.94
CA ILE A 16 1.21 33.73 28.54
C ILE A 16 0.63 34.03 29.92
N VAL A 17 -0.59 33.55 30.19
CA VAL A 17 -1.11 33.43 31.55
C VAL A 17 -1.66 32.03 31.72
N HIS A 18 -1.20 31.39 32.79
CA HIS A 18 -1.52 30.06 33.25
C HIS A 18 -3.02 29.71 33.25
N LEU A 19 -3.32 28.48 32.82
CA LEU A 19 -4.40 27.67 33.38
C LEU A 19 -3.80 26.34 33.82
N ALA A 20 -3.34 26.33 35.06
CA ALA A 20 -3.05 25.11 35.79
C ALA A 20 -4.37 24.46 36.23
N GLY A 21 -4.37 23.12 36.29
CA GLY A 21 -5.28 22.39 37.16
C GLY A 21 -6.29 21.48 36.45
N ARG A 22 -5.81 20.36 35.90
CA ARG A 22 -6.54 19.09 36.02
C ARG A 22 -5.53 17.99 36.37
N HIS A 23 -5.70 17.45 37.57
CA HIS A 23 -5.00 16.27 38.08
C HIS A 23 -5.04 15.14 37.05
N TRP A 24 -3.88 14.80 36.51
CA TRP A 24 -3.70 13.55 35.78
C TRP A 24 -3.25 12.47 36.75
N TRP A 25 -3.90 11.32 36.63
CA TRP A 25 -3.63 10.13 37.42
C TRP A 25 -2.16 9.73 37.36
N SER A 26 -1.58 9.52 38.54
CA SER A 26 -0.30 8.84 38.73
C SER A 26 -0.38 7.42 38.17
N GLY A 27 0.42 7.13 37.14
CA GLY A 27 0.42 5.83 36.47
C GLY A 27 1.80 5.46 35.95
N ARG A 28 2.63 4.94 36.87
CA ARG A 28 3.84 4.10 36.71
C ARG A 28 4.93 4.59 35.74
N GLU A 29 6.06 4.97 36.35
CA GLU A 29 7.38 5.05 35.73
C GLU A 29 7.78 3.72 35.09
N PRO A 30 8.30 3.69 33.84
CA PRO A 30 8.98 2.52 33.33
C PRO A 30 10.37 2.46 33.93
N ILE A 31 10.57 1.46 34.77
CA ILE A 31 11.87 1.00 35.30
C ILE A 31 12.84 0.81 34.13
N ASP A 32 14.02 1.40 34.24
CA ASP A 32 15.15 1.22 33.33
C ASP A 32 15.41 -0.27 33.07
N LEU A 33 15.17 -0.71 31.83
CA LEU A 33 15.55 -2.05 31.37
C LEU A 33 16.67 -1.90 30.35
N VAL A 34 17.88 -2.04 30.88
CA VAL A 34 19.09 -2.47 30.16
C VAL A 34 18.68 -3.57 29.18
N ALA A 35 19.11 -3.44 27.92
CA ALA A 35 18.83 -4.41 26.87
C ALA A 35 19.32 -5.81 27.27
N SER A 36 18.43 -6.62 27.84
CA SER A 36 18.68 -8.03 28.07
C SER A 36 18.46 -8.78 26.76
N ARG A 37 19.35 -9.75 26.49
CA ARG A 37 19.14 -10.72 25.40
C ARG A 37 17.75 -11.33 25.58
N ALA A 38 16.89 -11.17 24.58
CA ALA A 38 15.53 -11.69 24.60
C ALA A 38 15.58 -13.21 24.80
N GLY A 39 15.35 -13.66 26.04
CA GLY A 39 15.10 -15.06 26.34
C GLY A 39 13.81 -15.51 25.68
N ALA A 40 13.69 -16.80 25.40
CA ALA A 40 12.50 -17.46 24.83
C ALA A 40 11.32 -17.49 25.83
N GLY A 41 10.94 -16.34 26.38
CA GLY A 41 9.78 -16.15 27.24
C GLY A 41 8.58 -15.58 26.47
N LEU A 42 7.39 -15.78 27.00
CA LEU A 42 6.17 -15.16 26.48
C LEU A 42 6.26 -13.63 26.64
N ALA A 43 6.23 -12.91 25.53
CA ALA A 43 6.26 -11.45 25.48
C ALA A 43 4.97 -10.91 24.85
N ALA A 44 4.55 -9.72 25.28
CA ALA A 44 3.44 -9.02 24.62
C ALA A 44 3.82 -8.71 23.17
N LYS A 45 3.05 -9.23 22.22
CA LYS A 45 3.22 -8.98 20.78
C LYS A 45 2.01 -8.24 20.22
N LYS A 46 2.22 -7.43 19.19
CA LYS A 46 1.13 -6.82 18.42
C LYS A 46 0.31 -7.95 17.79
N LYS A 47 -1.01 -7.92 17.96
CA LYS A 47 -1.94 -8.89 17.35
C LYS A 47 -2.06 -8.61 15.85
N SER A 48 -2.04 -9.66 15.03
CA SER A 48 -2.53 -9.63 13.66
C SER A 48 -4.05 -9.72 13.69
N VAL A 49 -4.72 -8.93 12.85
CA VAL A 49 -6.18 -8.88 12.78
C VAL A 49 -6.63 -9.19 11.35
N HIS A 50 -7.73 -9.93 11.22
CA HIS A 50 -8.41 -10.19 9.95
C HIS A 50 -9.93 -10.03 10.13
N ALA A 51 -10.65 -9.93 9.01
CA ALA A 51 -12.11 -9.77 9.01
C ALA A 51 -12.79 -11.04 9.52
N ALA A 52 -13.73 -10.93 10.46
CA ALA A 52 -14.41 -12.08 11.07
C ALA A 52 -15.22 -12.90 10.04
N GLU A 53 -15.69 -12.26 8.97
CA GLU A 53 -16.39 -12.87 7.84
C GLU A 53 -15.55 -13.94 7.14
N ARG A 54 -14.22 -13.84 7.22
CA ARG A 54 -13.29 -14.86 6.72
C ARG A 54 -13.46 -16.21 7.41
N ASP A 55 -13.89 -16.22 8.67
CA ASP A 55 -14.00 -17.44 9.48
C ASP A 55 -15.37 -18.14 9.33
N THR A 56 -16.27 -17.58 8.49
CA THR A 56 -17.50 -18.26 8.11
C THR A 56 -17.18 -19.56 7.37
N GLN A 57 -17.96 -20.63 7.62
CA GLN A 57 -17.74 -21.94 6.99
C GLN A 57 -17.64 -21.84 5.45
N ARG A 58 -18.47 -20.98 4.85
CA ARG A 58 -18.44 -20.69 3.42
C ARG A 58 -17.07 -20.17 2.95
N VAL A 59 -16.54 -19.14 3.62
CA VAL A 59 -15.26 -18.52 3.19
C VAL A 59 -14.09 -19.45 3.49
N VAL A 60 -14.11 -20.19 4.60
CA VAL A 60 -13.11 -21.22 4.90
C VAL A 60 -13.07 -22.30 3.81
N ALA A 61 -14.23 -22.78 3.36
CA ALA A 61 -14.31 -23.76 2.27
C ALA A 61 -13.79 -23.18 0.94
N LEU A 62 -14.16 -21.94 0.60
CA LEU A 62 -13.66 -21.26 -0.61
C LEU A 62 -12.14 -21.07 -0.57
N ARG A 63 -11.58 -20.73 0.60
CA ARG A 63 -10.13 -20.59 0.79
C ARG A 63 -9.40 -21.92 0.63
N ARG A 64 -9.97 -23.01 1.15
CA ARG A 64 -9.41 -24.34 0.96
C ARG A 64 -9.41 -24.74 -0.51
N ALA A 65 -10.55 -24.59 -1.19
CA ALA A 65 -10.68 -24.91 -2.61
C ALA A 65 -9.72 -24.09 -3.47
N PHE A 66 -9.53 -22.80 -3.16
CA PHE A 66 -8.55 -21.95 -3.83
C PHE A 66 -7.12 -22.48 -3.67
N VAL A 67 -6.74 -22.82 -2.44
CA VAL A 67 -5.41 -23.38 -2.15
C VAL A 67 -5.20 -24.71 -2.91
N GLU A 68 -6.18 -25.61 -2.89
CA GLU A 68 -6.12 -26.88 -3.63
C GLU A 68 -5.99 -26.66 -5.14
N ALA A 69 -6.69 -25.67 -5.71
CA ALA A 69 -6.60 -25.33 -7.12
C ALA A 69 -5.23 -24.77 -7.52
N VAL A 70 -4.64 -23.91 -6.68
CA VAL A 70 -3.38 -23.23 -6.99
C VAL A 70 -2.16 -24.11 -6.70
N GLN A 71 -2.24 -25.07 -5.78
CA GLN A 71 -1.14 -25.98 -5.43
C GLN A 71 -0.58 -26.79 -6.61
N ALA A 72 -1.39 -27.04 -7.64
CA ALA A 72 -0.97 -27.79 -8.82
C ALA A 72 -0.25 -26.91 -9.87
N GLU A 73 -0.19 -25.60 -9.65
CA GLU A 73 0.30 -24.63 -10.61
C GLU A 73 1.80 -24.37 -10.45
N ASP A 74 2.44 -24.03 -11.57
CA ASP A 74 3.74 -23.36 -11.53
C ASP A 74 3.53 -21.91 -11.09
N PHE A 75 3.98 -21.55 -9.89
CA PHE A 75 3.79 -20.20 -9.37
C PHE A 75 4.48 -19.11 -10.20
N THR A 76 5.41 -19.47 -11.10
CA THR A 76 6.03 -18.52 -12.01
C THR A 76 5.07 -17.95 -13.06
N CYS A 77 3.96 -18.62 -13.33
CA CYS A 77 2.94 -18.15 -14.29
C CYS A 77 1.86 -17.25 -13.64
N LEU A 78 1.87 -17.07 -12.31
CA LEU A 78 0.88 -16.25 -11.63
C LEU A 78 1.19 -14.76 -11.78
N LYS A 79 0.16 -13.99 -12.17
CA LYS A 79 0.19 -12.51 -12.24
C LYS A 79 -0.91 -11.95 -11.35
N PHE A 80 -0.54 -11.41 -10.19
CA PHE A 80 -1.49 -10.78 -9.28
C PHE A 80 -1.78 -9.35 -9.72
N VAL A 81 -3.02 -9.01 -9.99
CA VAL A 81 -3.42 -7.67 -10.46
C VAL A 81 -4.35 -7.05 -9.45
N ASP A 82 -4.09 -5.79 -9.12
CA ASP A 82 -4.86 -5.03 -8.15
C ASP A 82 -4.59 -3.52 -8.34
N GLU A 83 -5.35 -2.70 -7.62
CA GLU A 83 -5.24 -1.25 -7.65
C GLU A 83 -4.81 -0.63 -6.33
N THR A 84 -4.16 0.53 -6.44
CA THR A 84 -3.83 1.32 -5.27
C THR A 84 -3.93 2.81 -5.53
N SER A 85 -4.59 3.53 -4.62
CA SER A 85 -4.78 4.98 -4.75
C SER A 85 -3.85 5.79 -3.84
N THR A 86 -3.44 6.94 -4.36
CA THR A 86 -2.62 7.95 -3.68
C THR A 86 -3.09 9.36 -4.03
N ASN A 87 -2.62 10.38 -3.31
CA ASN A 87 -2.92 11.79 -3.59
C ASN A 87 -1.79 12.70 -3.07
N LEU A 88 -1.91 14.02 -3.31
CA LEU A 88 -0.85 14.98 -3.03
C LEU A 88 -0.59 15.21 -1.53
N THR A 89 -1.46 14.72 -0.64
CA THR A 89 -1.27 14.82 0.83
C THR A 89 -0.35 13.73 1.39
N TYR A 90 0.09 12.76 0.58
CA TYR A 90 0.93 11.67 1.07
C TYR A 90 2.22 12.18 1.74
N CYS A 91 2.38 11.85 3.01
CA CYS A 91 3.58 12.07 3.80
C CYS A 91 3.78 10.89 4.78
N ARG A 92 4.96 10.85 5.41
CA ARG A 92 5.26 9.88 6.47
C ARG A 92 4.36 10.14 7.67
N ARG A 93 3.78 9.06 8.22
CA ARG A 93 2.92 9.13 9.41
C ARG A 93 3.71 9.38 10.70
N TYR A 94 5.00 9.06 10.70
CA TYR A 94 5.87 9.16 11.86
C TYR A 94 7.17 9.88 11.47
N ALA A 95 7.64 10.70 12.41
CA ALA A 95 8.92 11.40 12.35
C ALA A 95 9.57 11.35 13.74
N ARG A 96 10.84 11.73 13.81
CA ARG A 96 11.59 11.82 15.07
C ARG A 96 11.70 13.28 15.48
N ALA A 97 11.56 13.55 16.77
CA ALA A 97 11.80 14.84 17.40
C ALA A 97 12.47 14.61 18.76
N GLU A 98 13.10 15.65 19.31
CA GLU A 98 13.61 15.63 20.67
C GLU A 98 12.48 15.40 21.69
N GLY A 99 12.82 14.86 22.86
CA GLY A 99 11.86 14.61 23.93
C GLY A 99 11.09 15.87 24.32
N GLY A 100 9.76 15.78 24.38
CA GLY A 100 8.88 16.91 24.68
C GLY A 100 8.55 17.82 23.49
N GLN A 101 9.16 17.62 22.32
CA GLN A 101 8.87 18.38 21.11
C GLN A 101 7.99 17.61 20.11
N ARG A 102 7.29 18.34 19.25
CA ARG A 102 6.52 17.78 18.13
C ARG A 102 7.33 17.86 16.85
N ALA A 103 7.33 16.78 16.05
CA ALA A 103 7.81 16.83 14.67
C ALA A 103 6.74 17.49 13.79
N HIS A 104 7.03 18.68 13.28
CA HIS A 104 6.10 19.44 12.43
C HIS A 104 6.42 19.26 10.95
N GLN A 105 5.37 19.18 10.13
CA GLN A 105 5.48 19.15 8.69
C GLN A 105 4.28 19.85 8.05
N ALA A 106 4.53 20.70 7.06
CA ALA A 106 3.48 21.25 6.21
C ALA A 106 3.04 20.23 5.14
N THR A 107 1.74 20.16 4.88
CA THR A 107 1.15 19.35 3.80
C THR A 107 0.04 20.16 3.11
N PRO A 108 -0.27 19.88 1.83
CA PRO A 108 -1.40 20.53 1.17
C PRO A 108 -2.68 20.32 1.96
N LEU A 109 -3.48 21.39 2.10
CA LEU A 109 -4.80 21.30 2.75
C LEU A 109 -5.75 20.38 1.96
N HIS A 110 -5.63 20.38 0.63
CA HIS A 110 -6.40 19.55 -0.28
C HIS A 110 -5.48 18.68 -1.12
N GLY A 111 -5.76 17.37 -1.15
CA GLY A 111 -4.94 16.40 -1.89
C GLY A 111 -5.17 16.36 -3.39
N GLY A 112 -6.16 17.11 -3.89
CA GLY A 112 -6.69 16.95 -5.25
C GLY A 112 -7.37 15.59 -5.45
N PRO A 113 -7.75 15.28 -6.70
CA PRO A 113 -8.25 13.96 -7.07
C PRO A 113 -7.21 12.87 -6.76
N ASN A 114 -7.69 11.68 -6.40
CA ASN A 114 -6.80 10.53 -6.23
C ASN A 114 -6.18 10.15 -7.58
N VAL A 115 -4.93 9.69 -7.52
CA VAL A 115 -4.25 8.98 -8.60
C VAL A 115 -4.31 7.51 -8.25
N THR A 116 -4.91 6.70 -9.12
CA THR A 116 -4.97 5.25 -8.94
C THR A 116 -3.97 4.58 -9.86
N LEU A 117 -3.13 3.72 -9.28
CA LEU A 117 -2.22 2.84 -10.00
C LEU A 117 -2.87 1.47 -10.11
N VAL A 118 -2.97 0.93 -11.32
CA VAL A 118 -3.28 -0.48 -11.60
C VAL A 118 -1.98 -1.14 -12.07
N ALA A 119 -1.65 -2.30 -11.53
CA ALA A 119 -0.43 -3.00 -11.92
C ALA A 119 -0.57 -4.52 -11.74
N ALA A 120 0.35 -5.27 -12.33
CA ALA A 120 0.48 -6.70 -12.14
C ALA A 120 1.81 -7.02 -11.43
N LEU A 121 1.79 -7.85 -10.40
CA LEU A 121 2.97 -8.39 -9.77
C LEU A 121 3.24 -9.81 -10.26
N THR A 122 4.46 -10.05 -10.73
CA THR A 122 5.04 -11.36 -11.05
C THR A 122 6.21 -11.65 -10.12
N PRO A 123 6.75 -12.87 -10.12
CA PRO A 123 7.99 -13.16 -9.41
C PRO A 123 9.18 -12.31 -9.84
N THR A 124 9.16 -11.77 -11.06
CA THR A 124 10.23 -10.91 -11.59
C THR A 124 10.07 -9.43 -11.21
N GLY A 125 8.92 -9.01 -10.68
CA GLY A 125 8.69 -7.63 -10.26
C GLY A 125 7.30 -7.11 -10.63
N LEU A 126 7.13 -5.78 -10.53
CA LEU A 126 5.90 -5.12 -10.92
C LEU A 126 5.95 -4.77 -12.41
N GLN A 127 4.91 -5.12 -13.15
CA GLN A 127 4.79 -4.86 -14.60
C GLN A 127 3.42 -4.29 -14.94
N ALA A 128 3.25 -3.90 -16.22
CA ALA A 128 1.98 -3.41 -16.75
C ALA A 128 1.38 -2.32 -15.85
N ALA A 129 2.20 -1.36 -15.39
CA ALA A 129 1.74 -0.29 -14.52
C ALA A 129 1.00 0.79 -15.33
N MET A 130 -0.21 1.14 -14.91
CA MET A 130 -1.02 2.21 -15.50
C MET A 130 -1.53 3.14 -14.41
N THR A 131 -1.40 4.45 -14.62
CA THR A 131 -1.96 5.46 -13.69
C THR A 131 -3.21 6.09 -14.28
N LEU A 132 -4.19 6.35 -13.41
CA LEU A 132 -5.49 6.90 -13.76
C LEU A 132 -5.86 8.00 -12.78
N SER A 133 -6.65 8.96 -13.26
CA SER A 133 -7.26 9.98 -12.42
C SER A 133 -8.59 9.48 -11.86
N GLY A 134 -8.74 9.44 -10.54
CA GLY A 134 -9.97 9.03 -9.88
C GLY A 134 -10.10 7.52 -9.68
N ALA A 135 -11.33 7.05 -9.50
CA ALA A 135 -11.64 5.65 -9.24
C ALA A 135 -11.63 4.83 -10.54
N VAL A 136 -11.20 3.57 -10.42
CA VAL A 136 -11.27 2.59 -11.51
C VAL A 136 -12.65 1.97 -11.50
N ASN A 137 -13.33 2.00 -12.65
CA ASN A 137 -14.58 1.28 -12.86
C ASN A 137 -14.32 0.05 -13.73
N GLY A 138 -15.35 -0.78 -13.91
CA GLY A 138 -15.24 -2.02 -14.68
C GLY A 138 -14.72 -1.84 -16.10
N ASP A 139 -15.18 -0.81 -16.82
CA ASP A 139 -14.79 -0.57 -18.22
C ASP A 139 -13.31 -0.19 -18.34
N VAL A 140 -12.83 0.67 -17.43
CA VAL A 140 -11.42 1.04 -17.37
C VAL A 140 -10.55 -0.16 -17.00
N PHE A 141 -11.02 -1.02 -16.11
CA PHE A 141 -10.32 -2.25 -15.75
C PHE A 141 -10.27 -3.25 -16.91
N ALA A 142 -11.35 -3.39 -17.68
CA ALA A 142 -11.36 -4.22 -18.88
C ALA A 142 -10.38 -3.69 -19.94
N ALA A 143 -10.35 -2.37 -20.15
CA ALA A 143 -9.38 -1.73 -21.05
C ALA A 143 -7.94 -1.95 -20.59
N TYR A 144 -7.68 -1.87 -19.28
CA TYR A 144 -6.38 -2.22 -18.70
C TYR A 144 -5.97 -3.66 -19.02
N LEU A 145 -6.88 -4.62 -18.77
CA LEU A 145 -6.59 -6.03 -18.99
C LEU A 145 -6.30 -6.34 -20.46
N ASP A 146 -7.02 -5.73 -21.41
CA ASP A 146 -6.79 -5.97 -22.82
C ASP A 146 -5.57 -5.21 -23.39
N GLN A 147 -5.45 -3.92 -23.08
CA GLN A 147 -4.51 -3.03 -23.76
C GLN A 147 -3.16 -2.90 -23.05
N VAL A 148 -3.12 -3.09 -21.72
CA VAL A 148 -1.90 -2.90 -20.92
C VAL A 148 -1.35 -4.23 -20.44
N LEU A 149 -2.18 -5.04 -19.77
CA LEU A 149 -1.74 -6.35 -19.31
C LEU A 149 -1.66 -7.36 -20.46
N GLY A 150 -2.68 -7.40 -21.31
CA GLY A 150 -2.85 -8.38 -22.39
C GLY A 150 -1.60 -8.59 -23.26
N PRO A 151 -0.90 -7.53 -23.72
CA PRO A 151 0.34 -7.68 -24.50
C PRO A 151 1.49 -8.35 -23.75
N THR A 152 1.45 -8.42 -22.42
CA THR A 152 2.46 -9.07 -21.57
C THR A 152 2.13 -10.52 -21.22
N LEU A 153 0.94 -10.99 -21.59
CA LEU A 153 0.50 -12.36 -21.30
C LEU A 153 1.09 -13.35 -22.32
N VAL A 154 1.47 -14.51 -21.82
CA VAL A 154 1.86 -15.68 -22.61
C VAL A 154 0.94 -16.86 -22.33
N PRO A 155 0.76 -17.80 -23.27
CA PRO A 155 -0.05 -18.98 -23.02
C PRO A 155 0.41 -19.75 -21.77
N GLY A 156 -0.54 -20.08 -20.89
CA GLY A 156 -0.29 -20.72 -19.60
C GLY A 156 -0.29 -19.77 -18.40
N ASP A 157 -0.20 -18.45 -18.62
CA ASP A 157 -0.30 -17.46 -17.54
C ASP A 157 -1.64 -17.54 -16.79
N VAL A 158 -1.61 -17.21 -15.50
CA VAL A 158 -2.79 -17.11 -14.65
C VAL A 158 -2.89 -15.71 -14.08
N VAL A 159 -3.90 -14.96 -14.53
CA VAL A 159 -4.21 -13.65 -13.98
C VAL A 159 -5.04 -13.85 -12.71
N VAL A 160 -4.51 -13.43 -11.57
CA VAL A 160 -5.16 -13.55 -10.27
C VAL A 160 -5.70 -12.19 -9.85
N LEU A 161 -7.02 -12.09 -9.69
CA LEU A 161 -7.73 -10.88 -9.27
C LEU A 161 -8.33 -11.05 -7.88
N ASP A 162 -8.55 -9.94 -7.18
CA ASP A 162 -9.40 -9.96 -6.00
C ASP A 162 -10.89 -10.21 -6.37
N ASN A 163 -11.72 -10.46 -5.37
CA ASN A 163 -13.13 -10.85 -5.57
C ASN A 163 -14.11 -9.66 -5.65
N LEU A 164 -13.62 -8.43 -5.86
CA LEU A 164 -14.47 -7.25 -5.87
C LEU A 164 -15.42 -7.21 -7.08
N PRO A 165 -16.60 -6.59 -6.94
CA PRO A 165 -17.53 -6.44 -8.05
C PRO A 165 -16.94 -5.75 -9.28
N ALA A 166 -16.00 -4.81 -9.08
CA ALA A 166 -15.31 -4.10 -10.16
C ALA A 166 -14.48 -5.05 -11.06
N HIS A 167 -14.04 -6.20 -10.54
CA HIS A 167 -13.27 -7.21 -11.26
C HIS A 167 -14.14 -8.30 -11.89
N LYS A 168 -15.47 -8.17 -11.83
CA LYS A 168 -16.43 -9.16 -12.36
C LYS A 168 -17.24 -8.64 -13.55
N VAL A 169 -16.60 -7.81 -14.35
CA VAL A 169 -17.19 -7.32 -15.60
C VAL A 169 -17.36 -8.48 -16.56
N ALA A 170 -18.49 -8.52 -17.27
CA ALA A 170 -18.70 -9.51 -18.31
C ALA A 170 -17.62 -9.36 -19.40
N GLY A 171 -17.03 -10.47 -19.85
CA GLY A 171 -16.01 -10.46 -20.90
C GLY A 171 -14.57 -10.56 -20.41
N LEU A 172 -14.27 -10.35 -19.12
CA LEU A 172 -12.88 -10.35 -18.63
C LEU A 172 -12.17 -11.70 -18.81
N ALA A 173 -12.87 -12.80 -18.54
CA ALA A 173 -12.31 -14.14 -18.76
C ALA A 173 -11.97 -14.33 -20.24
N GLN A 174 -12.86 -13.92 -21.14
CA GLN A 174 -12.67 -14.05 -22.60
C GLN A 174 -11.47 -13.23 -23.09
N LEU A 175 -11.24 -12.03 -22.54
CA LEU A 175 -10.07 -11.21 -22.87
C LEU A 175 -8.76 -11.91 -22.52
N VAL A 176 -8.71 -12.56 -21.35
CA VAL A 176 -7.52 -13.29 -20.87
C VAL A 176 -7.34 -14.61 -21.63
N GLU A 177 -8.44 -15.34 -21.86
CA GLU A 177 -8.47 -16.60 -22.63
C GLU A 177 -8.06 -16.40 -24.09
N ALA A 178 -8.40 -15.27 -24.70
CA ALA A 178 -7.96 -14.92 -26.05
C ALA A 178 -6.43 -14.80 -26.18
N ARG A 179 -5.70 -14.66 -25.06
CA ARG A 179 -4.23 -14.66 -24.99
C ARG A 179 -3.65 -16.01 -24.57
N GLY A 180 -4.47 -17.05 -24.41
CA GLY A 180 -4.05 -18.38 -23.92
C GLY A 180 -3.77 -18.44 -22.41
N ALA A 181 -4.16 -17.39 -21.66
CA ALA A 181 -4.07 -17.32 -20.21
C ALA A 181 -5.44 -17.66 -19.59
N ARG A 182 -5.51 -17.78 -18.26
CA ARG A 182 -6.79 -17.92 -17.55
C ARG A 182 -6.94 -16.96 -16.39
N LEU A 183 -8.19 -16.71 -16.02
CA LEU A 183 -8.55 -15.83 -14.92
C LEU A 183 -8.86 -16.64 -13.67
N LEU A 184 -8.28 -16.23 -12.54
CA LEU A 184 -8.53 -16.80 -11.22
C LEU A 184 -8.91 -15.70 -10.24
N TYR A 185 -9.91 -15.95 -9.40
CA TYR A 185 -10.34 -15.00 -8.38
C TYR A 185 -9.95 -15.46 -6.98
N LEU A 186 -9.42 -14.53 -6.18
CA LEU A 186 -9.14 -14.78 -4.77
C LEU A 186 -10.44 -15.06 -4.00
N PRO A 187 -10.37 -15.90 -2.96
CA PRO A 187 -11.48 -16.07 -2.03
C PRO A 187 -11.78 -14.75 -1.31
N PRO A 188 -13.04 -14.47 -0.92
CA PRO A 188 -13.39 -13.25 -0.19
C PRO A 188 -12.52 -13.07 1.06
N TYR A 189 -12.23 -11.81 1.43
CA TYR A 189 -11.50 -11.45 2.65
C TYR A 189 -10.13 -12.13 2.79
N SER A 190 -9.43 -12.35 1.67
CA SER A 190 -8.16 -13.08 1.63
C SER A 190 -6.98 -12.27 1.10
N PRO A 191 -6.71 -11.06 1.64
CA PRO A 191 -5.55 -10.26 1.21
C PRO A 191 -4.21 -10.93 1.56
N ASP A 192 -4.19 -11.89 2.49
CA ASP A 192 -3.02 -12.70 2.81
C ASP A 192 -2.60 -13.65 1.67
N PHE A 193 -3.48 -13.89 0.70
CA PHE A 193 -3.17 -14.63 -0.53
C PHE A 193 -2.81 -13.71 -1.70
N ASN A 194 -2.67 -12.39 -1.48
CA ASN A 194 -2.40 -11.41 -2.52
C ASN A 194 -1.04 -10.71 -2.33
N PRO A 195 0.06 -11.19 -2.97
CA PRO A 195 1.39 -10.62 -2.79
C PRO A 195 1.52 -9.15 -3.23
N ILE A 196 0.69 -8.68 -4.18
CA ILE A 196 0.75 -7.29 -4.67
C ILE A 196 0.42 -6.27 -3.58
N GLU A 197 -0.33 -6.66 -2.54
CA GLU A 197 -0.62 -5.79 -1.39
C GLU A 197 0.68 -5.41 -0.63
N LEU A 198 1.64 -6.34 -0.56
CA LEU A 198 2.97 -6.09 0.02
C LEU A 198 3.80 -5.17 -0.87
N ALA A 199 3.71 -5.36 -2.19
CA ALA A 199 4.34 -4.48 -3.18
C ALA A 199 3.81 -3.04 -3.07
N PHE A 200 2.48 -2.88 -2.99
CA PHE A 200 1.84 -1.58 -2.80
C PHE A 200 2.15 -0.96 -1.45
N SER A 201 2.32 -1.76 -0.39
CA SER A 201 2.79 -1.26 0.91
C SER A 201 4.21 -0.66 0.82
N LYS A 202 5.14 -1.35 0.13
CA LYS A 202 6.50 -0.83 -0.13
C LYS A 202 6.44 0.43 -1.00
N LEU A 203 5.68 0.41 -2.09
CA LEU A 203 5.48 1.55 -3.00
C LEU A 203 4.94 2.77 -2.24
N LYS A 204 3.85 2.61 -1.47
CA LYS A 204 3.27 3.71 -0.67
C LYS A 204 4.24 4.26 0.37
N THR A 205 5.11 3.43 0.93
CA THR A 205 6.17 3.89 1.83
C THR A 205 7.16 4.81 1.11
N TRP A 206 7.53 4.47 -0.13
CA TRP A 206 8.35 5.32 -0.98
C TRP A 206 7.64 6.63 -1.34
N LEU A 207 6.37 6.58 -1.77
CA LEU A 207 5.58 7.77 -2.08
C LEU A 207 5.50 8.75 -0.89
N ARG A 208 5.28 8.21 0.31
CA ARG A 208 5.25 9.01 1.55
C ARG A 208 6.58 9.67 1.88
N ARG A 209 7.70 9.04 1.49
CA ARG A 209 9.05 9.61 1.63
C ARG A 209 9.27 10.72 0.61
N ALA A 210 8.87 10.50 -0.65
CA ALA A 210 9.11 11.42 -1.76
C ALA A 210 8.29 12.71 -1.67
N GLN A 211 7.08 12.64 -1.09
CA GLN A 211 6.27 13.83 -0.79
C GLN A 211 5.95 14.69 -2.02
N ALA A 212 5.68 14.07 -3.16
CA ALA A 212 5.31 14.78 -4.38
C ALA A 212 4.07 15.67 -4.16
N ARG A 213 4.15 16.93 -4.60
CA ARG A 213 3.11 17.96 -4.42
C ARG A 213 2.47 18.44 -5.71
N THR A 214 2.89 17.91 -6.85
CA THR A 214 2.22 18.10 -8.15
C THR A 214 1.89 16.75 -8.75
N ARG A 215 1.00 16.73 -9.74
CA ARG A 215 0.58 15.50 -10.42
C ARG A 215 1.74 14.86 -11.17
N GLU A 216 2.50 15.68 -11.90
CA GLU A 216 3.63 15.27 -12.73
C GLU A 216 4.74 14.68 -11.86
N ALA A 217 5.03 15.31 -10.71
CA ALA A 217 5.99 14.79 -9.75
C ALA A 217 5.52 13.47 -9.13
N LEU A 218 4.21 13.33 -8.86
CA LEU A 218 3.66 12.09 -8.31
C LEU A 218 3.73 10.94 -9.30
N GLU A 219 3.43 11.18 -10.58
CA GLU A 219 3.58 10.19 -11.65
C GLU A 219 5.03 9.75 -11.83
N GLY A 220 5.97 10.71 -11.87
CA GLY A 220 7.40 10.40 -11.94
C GLY A 220 7.88 9.57 -10.74
N VAL A 221 7.42 9.89 -9.53
CA VAL A 221 7.75 9.10 -8.33
C VAL A 221 7.11 7.71 -8.37
N ILE A 222 5.88 7.56 -8.90
CA ILE A 222 5.26 6.24 -9.07
C ILE A 222 6.11 5.38 -10.01
N GLN A 223 6.53 5.91 -11.15
CA GLN A 223 7.40 5.20 -12.10
C GLN A 223 8.71 4.76 -11.44
N THR A 224 9.42 5.66 -10.75
CA THR A 224 10.64 5.28 -10.03
C THR A 224 10.37 4.26 -8.91
N ALA A 225 9.21 4.34 -8.25
CA ALA A 225 8.85 3.40 -7.20
C ALA A 225 8.54 2.00 -7.74
N THR A 226 7.97 1.90 -8.95
CA THR A 226 7.76 0.61 -9.62
C THR A 226 9.08 -0.04 -10.02
N GLU A 227 10.04 0.74 -10.51
CA GLU A 227 11.41 0.27 -10.85
C GLU A 227 12.21 -0.11 -9.60
N TRP A 228 11.89 0.46 -8.44
CA TRP A 228 12.55 0.16 -7.16
C TRP A 228 12.11 -1.18 -6.54
N ILE A 229 11.04 -1.81 -7.05
CA ILE A 229 10.63 -3.14 -6.65
C ILE A 229 11.50 -4.15 -7.39
N SER A 230 12.39 -4.81 -6.66
CA SER A 230 13.27 -5.83 -7.23
C SER A 230 12.59 -7.19 -7.37
N GLU A 231 13.14 -8.03 -8.23
CA GLU A 231 12.76 -9.44 -8.33
C GLU A 231 12.86 -10.15 -6.97
N GLN A 232 13.90 -9.89 -6.18
CA GLN A 232 14.04 -10.49 -4.84
C GLN A 232 12.90 -10.06 -3.91
N ASP A 233 12.47 -8.80 -3.97
CA ASP A 233 11.31 -8.36 -3.18
C ASP A 233 10.04 -9.14 -3.59
N ALA A 234 9.81 -9.26 -4.90
CA ALA A 234 8.66 -9.95 -5.44
C ALA A 234 8.64 -11.43 -5.05
N ARG A 235 9.74 -12.17 -5.25
CA ARG A 235 9.89 -13.56 -4.80
C ARG A 235 9.62 -13.71 -3.30
N ASN A 236 10.19 -12.83 -2.47
CA ASN A 236 9.96 -12.86 -1.01
C ASN A 236 8.48 -12.65 -0.63
N TRP A 237 7.73 -11.84 -1.39
CA TRP A 237 6.30 -11.62 -1.15
C TRP A 237 5.44 -12.78 -1.64
N PHE A 238 5.81 -13.38 -2.77
CA PHE A 238 5.21 -14.63 -3.23
C PHE A 238 5.38 -15.72 -2.16
N ASP A 239 6.62 -15.92 -1.67
CA ASP A 239 6.93 -16.85 -0.58
C ASP A 239 6.15 -16.54 0.69
N HIS A 240 6.04 -15.25 1.07
CA HIS A 240 5.29 -14.82 2.25
C HIS A 240 3.80 -15.22 2.18
N CYS A 241 3.22 -15.21 0.99
CA CYS A 241 1.83 -15.61 0.75
C CYS A 241 1.66 -17.12 0.50
N GLY A 242 2.75 -17.90 0.53
CA GLY A 242 2.74 -19.35 0.33
C GLY A 242 2.96 -19.80 -1.11
N TYR A 243 3.34 -18.89 -2.02
CA TYR A 243 3.67 -19.20 -3.40
C TYR A 243 5.18 -19.34 -3.56
N HIS A 244 5.71 -20.54 -3.33
CA HIS A 244 7.15 -20.80 -3.38
C HIS A 244 7.68 -20.90 -4.82
N VAL A 245 8.29 -19.82 -5.30
CA VAL A 245 8.94 -19.74 -6.62
C VAL A 245 10.43 -20.04 -6.50
N GLN A 246 10.90 -21.08 -7.19
CA GLN A 246 12.30 -21.51 -7.18
C GLN A 246 13.23 -20.58 -7.97
#